data_AF-A0A315X3C1-F1
#
_entry.id   AF-A0A315X3C1-F1
#
_cell.length_a   1.000
_cell.length_b   1.000
_cell.length_c   1.000
_cell.angle_alpha   90.00
_cell.angle_beta   90.00
_cell.angle_gamma   90.00
#
_symmetry.space_group_name_H-M   'P 1'
#
loop_
_entity.id
_entity.type
_entity.pdbx_description
1 polymer ?
#
loop_
_entity_poly.entity_id
_entity_poly.type
_entity_poly.pdbx_seq_one_letter_code
_entity_poly.pdbx_strand_id
1 'polypeptide(L)'
;MLPQPSKEPLSALPGKILIFLINKFICNKKGFTLIEVLLVVATIAILAGIVILAINPSKQLGETRNAQRRADVNTILNAVYQYAIDNNGALPSSITTGLLEICKTGGTCAGLADLSVLTTNEKYLTAIPHDPGATCNPNGTCYVVMKTAGGRVMVAAVMAELGITISVTR
;
A
#
# COMPACT_ATOMS: atom_id res chain seq x y z
N MET A 1 -38.00 -25.99 -80.85
CA MET A 1 -37.63 -24.74 -80.15
C MET A 1 -38.33 -24.77 -78.79
N LEU A 2 -37.65 -25.17 -77.71
CA LEU A 2 -38.22 -25.22 -76.37
C LEU A 2 -38.20 -23.82 -75.74
N PRO A 3 -39.32 -23.28 -75.23
CA PRO A 3 -39.28 -22.17 -74.29
C PRO A 3 -38.99 -22.73 -72.89
N GLN A 4 -37.95 -22.18 -72.26
CA GLN A 4 -37.54 -22.51 -70.89
C GLN A 4 -38.55 -21.94 -69.88
N PRO A 5 -38.87 -22.66 -68.80
CA PRO A 5 -39.68 -22.12 -67.71
C PRO A 5 -38.87 -21.05 -66.95
N SER A 6 -39.48 -19.87 -66.80
CA SER A 6 -38.98 -18.74 -66.03
C SER A 6 -38.79 -19.12 -64.57
N LYS A 7 -37.60 -18.84 -64.03
CA LYS A 7 -37.30 -18.97 -62.59
C LYS A 7 -38.09 -17.92 -61.82
N GLU A 8 -39.08 -18.33 -61.04
CA GLU A 8 -39.63 -17.49 -59.98
C GLU A 8 -38.65 -17.41 -58.80
N PRO A 9 -38.48 -16.23 -58.17
CA PRO A 9 -37.57 -16.04 -57.05
C PRO A 9 -38.12 -16.66 -55.76
N LEU A 10 -37.20 -17.20 -54.96
CA LEU A 10 -37.38 -17.90 -53.68
C LEU A 10 -37.99 -17.04 -52.54
N SER A 11 -38.69 -15.94 -52.83
CA SER A 11 -39.12 -14.93 -51.85
C SER A 11 -40.51 -15.16 -51.25
N ALA A 12 -41.22 -16.23 -51.59
CA ALA A 12 -42.57 -16.50 -51.11
C ALA A 12 -42.67 -17.77 -50.24
N LEU A 13 -41.61 -18.14 -49.51
CA LEU A 13 -41.69 -19.17 -48.48
C LEU A 13 -42.45 -18.62 -47.26
N PRO A 14 -43.56 -19.25 -46.85
CA PRO A 14 -44.36 -18.77 -45.74
C PRO A 14 -43.52 -18.77 -44.46
N GLY A 15 -43.45 -17.61 -43.78
CA GLY A 15 -42.67 -17.36 -42.56
C GLY A 15 -42.95 -18.31 -41.37
N LYS A 16 -43.85 -19.29 -41.55
CA LYS A 16 -44.06 -20.42 -40.63
C LYS A 16 -42.85 -21.37 -40.57
N ILE A 17 -42.08 -21.54 -41.66
CA ILE A 17 -40.88 -22.40 -41.66
C ILE A 17 -39.73 -21.77 -40.85
N LEU A 18 -39.58 -20.43 -40.93
CA LEU A 18 -38.54 -19.73 -40.17
C LEU A 18 -38.88 -19.66 -38.66
N ILE A 19 -40.15 -19.46 -38.30
CA ILE A 19 -40.60 -19.51 -36.90
C ILE A 19 -40.44 -20.92 -36.30
N PHE A 20 -40.68 -21.99 -37.08
CA PHE A 20 -40.52 -23.37 -36.61
C PHE A 20 -39.06 -23.74 -36.32
N LEU A 21 -38.10 -23.12 -37.03
CA LEU A 21 -36.66 -23.31 -36.78
C LEU A 21 -36.16 -22.52 -35.57
N ILE A 22 -36.70 -21.33 -35.29
CA ILE A 22 -36.30 -20.53 -34.12
C ILE A 22 -36.74 -21.20 -32.81
N ASN A 23 -37.94 -21.82 -32.79
CA ASN A 23 -38.45 -22.49 -31.59
C ASN A 23 -37.78 -23.84 -31.27
N LYS A 24 -37.07 -24.43 -32.25
CA LYS A 24 -36.28 -25.67 -32.08
C LYS A 24 -34.96 -25.43 -31.32
N PHE A 25 -34.50 -24.19 -31.23
CA PHE A 25 -33.21 -23.81 -30.63
C PHE A 25 -33.29 -23.27 -29.19
N ILE A 26 -34.48 -23.18 -28.57
CA ILE A 26 -34.55 -22.95 -27.12
C ILE A 26 -34.28 -24.28 -26.43
N CYS A 27 -32.99 -24.57 -26.40
CA CYS A 27 -32.36 -25.65 -25.67
C CYS A 27 -32.84 -25.63 -24.22
N ASN A 28 -33.12 -26.82 -23.71
CA ASN A 28 -33.60 -27.15 -22.37
C ASN A 28 -32.85 -26.34 -21.28
N LYS A 29 -33.32 -25.13 -20.96
CA LYS A 29 -32.75 -24.32 -19.87
C LYS A 29 -33.20 -24.96 -18.57
N LYS A 30 -32.41 -25.92 -18.07
CA LYS A 30 -32.53 -26.39 -16.69
C LYS A 30 -32.37 -25.17 -15.80
N GLY A 31 -33.47 -24.69 -15.22
CA GLY A 31 -33.44 -23.62 -14.24
C GLY A 31 -32.69 -24.08 -13.00
N PHE A 32 -31.98 -23.16 -12.35
CA PHE A 32 -31.38 -23.41 -11.04
C PHE A 32 -32.47 -23.83 -10.06
N THR A 33 -32.23 -24.91 -9.33
CA THR A 33 -33.15 -25.33 -8.28
C THR A 33 -32.99 -24.45 -7.05
N LEU A 34 -34.07 -24.20 -6.31
CA LEU A 34 -34.01 -23.39 -5.07
C LEU A 34 -33.02 -23.96 -4.06
N ILE A 35 -32.95 -25.30 -3.98
CA ILE A 35 -32.02 -26.00 -3.08
C ILE A 35 -30.55 -25.80 -3.49
N GLU A 36 -30.28 -25.68 -4.77
CA GLU A 36 -28.93 -25.48 -5.32
C GLU A 36 -28.43 -24.08 -5.05
N VAL A 37 -29.29 -23.05 -5.17
CA VAL A 37 -28.93 -21.68 -4.74
C VAL A 37 -28.80 -21.60 -3.21
N LEU A 38 -29.68 -22.26 -2.46
CA LEU A 38 -29.63 -22.29 -0.99
C LEU A 38 -28.32 -22.89 -0.46
N LEU A 39 -27.88 -24.01 -1.06
CA LEU A 39 -26.62 -24.65 -0.66
C LEU A 39 -25.40 -23.80 -1.04
N VAL A 40 -25.44 -23.10 -2.17
CA VAL A 40 -24.35 -22.20 -2.59
C VAL A 40 -24.18 -21.04 -1.63
N VAL A 41 -25.26 -20.33 -1.26
CA VAL A 41 -25.12 -19.20 -0.32
C VAL A 41 -24.74 -19.67 1.09
N ALA A 42 -25.20 -20.85 1.51
CA ALA A 42 -24.81 -21.45 2.78
C ALA A 42 -23.31 -21.79 2.81
N THR A 43 -22.79 -22.38 1.74
CA THR A 43 -21.35 -22.71 1.64
C THR A 43 -20.47 -21.47 1.51
N ILE A 44 -20.90 -20.44 0.76
CA ILE A 44 -20.19 -19.15 0.70
C ILE A 44 -20.08 -18.50 2.08
N ALA A 45 -21.14 -18.52 2.89
CA ALA A 45 -21.12 -17.94 4.24
C ALA A 45 -20.11 -18.65 5.15
N ILE A 46 -20.03 -19.99 5.09
CA ILE A 46 -19.06 -20.78 5.87
C ILE A 46 -17.62 -20.48 5.42
N LEU A 47 -17.36 -20.50 4.11
CA LEU A 47 -16.02 -20.22 3.57
C LEU A 47 -15.55 -18.80 3.89
N ALA A 48 -16.43 -17.81 3.77
CA ALA A 48 -16.12 -16.43 4.12
C ALA A 48 -15.71 -16.28 5.59
N GLY A 49 -16.40 -16.96 6.51
CA GLY A 49 -16.05 -16.96 7.93
C GLY A 49 -14.65 -17.52 8.21
N ILE A 50 -14.28 -18.64 7.58
CA ILE A 50 -12.95 -19.26 7.73
C ILE A 50 -11.85 -18.33 7.20
N VAL A 51 -12.06 -17.70 6.04
CA VAL A 51 -11.08 -16.81 5.42
C VAL A 51 -10.75 -15.60 6.28
N ILE A 52 -11.75 -14.98 6.93
CA ILE A 52 -11.52 -13.82 7.80
C ILE A 52 -10.65 -14.20 9.00
N LEU A 53 -10.86 -15.37 9.59
CA LEU A 53 -10.02 -15.87 10.69
C LEU A 53 -8.60 -16.23 10.25
N ALA A 54 -8.42 -16.62 8.99
CA ALA A 54 -7.11 -16.94 8.43
C ALA A 54 -6.26 -15.68 8.15
N ILE A 55 -6.89 -14.54 7.88
CA ILE A 55 -6.20 -13.26 7.73
C ILE A 55 -5.94 -12.70 9.13
N ASN A 56 -4.68 -12.50 9.50
CA ASN A 56 -4.31 -11.80 10.74
C ASN A 56 -4.30 -10.28 10.48
N PRO A 57 -5.39 -9.51 10.71
CA PRO A 57 -5.44 -8.08 10.42
C PRO A 57 -4.38 -7.30 11.19
N SER A 58 -4.12 -7.70 12.44
CA SER A 58 -3.09 -7.09 13.29
C SER A 58 -1.69 -7.18 12.67
N LYS A 59 -1.39 -8.29 11.99
CA LYS A 59 -0.11 -8.47 11.29
C LYS A 59 -0.01 -7.54 10.09
N GLN A 60 -1.06 -7.44 9.26
CA GLN A 60 -1.06 -6.56 8.09
C GLN A 60 -0.95 -5.08 8.45
N LEU A 61 -1.59 -4.65 9.54
CA LEU A 61 -1.47 -3.28 10.04
C LEU A 61 -0.04 -3.00 10.51
N GLY A 62 0.58 -3.95 11.23
CA GLY A 62 1.98 -3.83 11.65
C GLY A 62 2.96 -3.79 10.48
N GLU A 63 2.73 -4.60 9.44
CA GLU A 63 3.52 -4.56 8.20
C GLU A 63 3.38 -3.23 7.46
N THR A 64 2.17 -2.67 7.38
CA THR A 64 1.92 -1.35 6.79
C THR A 64 2.65 -0.25 7.54
N ARG A 65 2.57 -0.23 8.88
CA ARG A 65 3.28 0.75 9.71
C ARG A 65 4.80 0.59 9.59
N ASN A 66 5.30 -0.65 9.53
CA ASN A 66 6.71 -0.92 9.30
C ASN A 66 7.18 -0.47 7.91
N ALA A 67 6.35 -0.59 6.87
CA ALA A 67 6.65 -0.06 5.55
C ALA A 67 6.76 1.47 5.57
N GLN A 68 5.84 2.15 6.27
CA GLN A 68 5.91 3.60 6.49
C GLN A 68 7.20 3.99 7.23
N ARG A 69 7.52 3.33 8.35
CA ARG A 69 8.79 3.54 9.09
C ARG A 69 10.03 3.40 8.21
N ARG A 70 10.06 2.40 7.31
CA ARG A 70 11.17 2.22 6.36
C ARG A 70 11.27 3.42 5.41
N ALA A 71 10.16 3.93 4.91
CA ALA A 71 10.17 5.13 4.07
C ALA A 71 10.64 6.36 4.86
N ASP A 72 10.18 6.52 6.09
CA ASP A 72 10.51 7.66 6.96
C ASP A 72 12.00 7.70 7.32
N VAL A 73 12.59 6.58 7.77
CA VAL A 73 14.03 6.55 8.10
C VAL A 73 14.91 6.84 6.88
N ASN A 74 14.51 6.37 5.70
CA ASN A 74 15.22 6.68 4.45
C ASN A 74 15.06 8.16 4.06
N THR A 75 13.86 8.72 4.25
CA THR A 75 13.56 10.12 3.95
C THR A 75 14.40 11.05 4.84
N ILE A 76 14.46 10.78 6.14
CA ILE A 76 15.29 11.52 7.09
C ILE A 76 16.77 11.41 6.71
N LEU A 77 17.25 10.19 6.44
CA LEU A 77 18.64 9.97 6.09
C LEU A 77 19.01 10.72 4.81
N ASN A 78 18.20 10.62 3.76
CA ASN A 78 18.42 11.32 2.50
C ASN A 78 18.47 12.84 2.69
N ALA A 79 17.58 13.41 3.51
CA ALA A 79 17.61 14.85 3.82
C ALA A 79 18.89 15.27 4.54
N VAL A 80 19.36 14.47 5.51
CA VAL A 80 20.66 14.70 6.17
C VAL A 80 21.80 14.68 5.17
N TYR A 81 21.81 13.74 4.22
CA TYR A 81 22.84 13.66 3.18
C TYR A 81 22.78 14.82 2.19
N GLN A 82 21.59 15.25 1.80
CA GLN A 82 21.43 16.43 0.94
C GLN A 82 21.93 17.69 1.65
N TYR A 83 21.61 17.86 2.93
CA TYR A 83 22.19 18.93 3.75
C TYR A 83 23.72 18.86 3.77
N ALA A 84 24.28 17.68 3.95
CA ALA A 84 25.74 17.51 3.96
C ALA A 84 26.38 17.89 2.63
N ILE A 85 25.76 17.53 1.50
CA ILE A 85 26.26 17.92 0.15
C ILE A 85 26.30 19.44 0.02
N ASP A 86 25.25 20.13 0.46
CA ASP A 86 25.14 21.58 0.35
C ASP A 86 26.02 22.35 1.35
N ASN A 87 26.46 21.69 2.43
CA ASN A 87 27.27 22.28 3.50
C ASN A 87 28.68 21.68 3.57
N ASN A 88 29.29 21.38 2.42
CA ASN A 88 30.68 20.93 2.32
C ASN A 88 31.00 19.66 3.15
N GLY A 89 30.05 18.75 3.27
CA GLY A 89 30.16 17.51 4.06
C GLY A 89 29.84 17.68 5.55
N ALA A 90 29.47 18.88 6.01
CA ALA A 90 29.06 19.10 7.40
C ALA A 90 27.67 18.51 7.67
N LEU A 91 27.57 17.71 8.73
CA LEU A 91 26.29 17.19 9.22
C LEU A 91 25.63 18.21 10.16
N PRO A 92 24.30 18.15 10.36
CA PRO A 92 23.62 18.88 11.43
C PRO A 92 24.30 18.62 12.79
N SER A 93 24.54 19.68 13.56
CA SER A 93 25.35 19.64 14.80
C SER A 93 24.75 18.77 15.91
N SER A 94 23.44 18.55 15.88
CA SER A 94 22.71 17.68 16.80
C SER A 94 22.94 16.19 16.55
N ILE A 95 23.48 15.81 15.38
CA ILE A 95 23.83 14.42 15.07
C ILE A 95 25.20 14.10 15.67
N THR A 96 25.15 13.57 16.89
CA THR A 96 26.34 13.17 17.66
C THR A 96 26.56 11.66 17.61
N THR A 97 27.61 11.15 18.27
CA THR A 97 27.83 9.71 18.42
C THR A 97 26.86 9.04 19.41
N GLY A 98 26.11 9.83 20.19
CA GLY A 98 25.05 9.32 21.05
C GLY A 98 23.78 9.03 20.26
N LEU A 99 23.09 7.94 20.63
CA LEU A 99 21.76 7.66 20.11
C LEU A 99 20.77 8.66 20.71
N LEU A 100 20.22 9.54 19.87
CA LEU A 100 19.24 10.54 20.29
C LEU A 100 17.96 10.40 19.48
N GLU A 101 16.82 10.56 20.15
CA GLU A 101 15.53 10.68 19.48
C GLU A 101 15.44 12.03 18.74
N ILE A 102 14.91 12.00 17.52
CA ILE A 102 14.74 13.17 16.68
C ILE A 102 13.55 13.98 17.17
N CYS A 103 13.79 15.28 17.35
CA CYS A 103 12.78 16.24 17.72
C CYS A 103 11.79 16.47 16.56
N LYS A 104 10.49 16.56 16.87
CA LYS A 104 9.46 16.88 15.89
C LYS A 104 9.58 18.33 15.42
N THR A 105 9.10 18.62 14.22
CA THR A 105 9.01 19.98 13.71
C THR A 105 8.15 20.84 14.66
N GLY A 106 8.72 21.96 15.13
CA GLY A 106 8.05 22.87 16.07
C GLY A 106 7.96 22.37 17.53
N GLY A 107 8.65 21.28 17.89
CA GLY A 107 8.73 20.78 19.27
C GLY A 107 9.82 21.47 20.10
N THR A 108 9.79 21.24 21.42
CA THR A 108 10.85 21.66 22.34
C THR A 108 11.94 20.58 22.43
N CYS A 109 13.11 20.83 21.85
CA CYS A 109 14.15 19.81 21.63
C CYS A 109 15.14 19.59 22.80
N ALA A 110 14.70 19.74 24.04
CA ALA A 110 15.57 19.52 25.20
C ALA A 110 15.94 18.03 25.33
N GLY A 111 17.22 17.70 25.14
CA GLY A 111 17.71 16.31 25.18
C GLY A 111 17.36 15.47 23.94
N LEU A 112 16.90 16.11 22.86
CA LEU A 112 16.56 15.48 21.58
C LEU A 112 17.50 15.99 20.48
N ALA A 113 17.61 15.25 19.38
CA ALA A 113 18.31 15.71 18.19
C ALA A 113 17.45 16.74 17.44
N ASP A 114 17.84 18.01 17.50
CA ASP A 114 17.21 19.09 16.75
C ASP A 114 17.67 19.08 15.28
N LEU A 115 16.78 18.68 14.38
CA LEU A 115 17.01 18.66 12.94
C LEU A 115 16.20 19.74 12.20
N SER A 116 15.80 20.83 12.87
CA SER A 116 15.07 21.95 12.28
C SER A 116 15.78 22.60 11.08
N VAL A 117 17.11 22.49 11.01
CA VAL A 117 17.91 22.90 9.85
C VAL A 117 17.50 22.18 8.56
N LEU A 118 16.96 20.96 8.64
CA LEU A 118 16.50 20.19 7.48
C LEU A 118 15.14 20.68 6.95
N THR A 119 14.34 21.29 7.82
CA THR A 119 13.01 21.83 7.48
C THR A 119 13.01 23.33 7.21
N THR A 120 14.17 23.98 7.34
CA THR A 120 14.31 25.41 7.11
C THR A 120 13.97 25.75 5.66
N ASN A 121 13.00 26.64 5.46
CA ASN A 121 12.46 27.01 4.14
C ASN A 121 11.99 25.81 3.29
N GLU A 122 11.63 24.70 3.92
CA GLU A 122 11.19 23.46 3.26
C GLU A 122 12.19 22.89 2.23
N LYS A 123 13.47 23.24 2.37
CA LYS A 123 14.48 22.95 1.35
C LYS A 123 14.76 21.46 1.16
N TYR A 124 14.89 20.71 2.27
CA TYR A 124 15.18 19.27 2.24
C TYR A 124 13.98 18.44 2.69
N LEU A 125 13.20 18.96 3.65
CA LEU A 125 11.97 18.36 4.15
C LEU A 125 10.95 19.45 4.46
N THR A 126 9.66 19.18 4.26
CA THR A 126 8.56 20.05 4.71
C THR A 126 8.32 19.92 6.21
N ALA A 127 8.42 18.70 6.74
CA ALA A 127 8.39 18.39 8.16
C ALA A 127 9.21 17.13 8.44
N ILE A 128 9.67 16.95 9.67
CA ILE A 128 10.28 15.70 10.11
C ILE A 128 9.17 14.65 10.23
N PRO A 129 9.28 13.48 9.57
CA PRO A 129 8.33 12.39 9.72
C PRO A 129 8.17 11.96 11.17
N HIS A 130 6.94 11.60 11.56
CA HIS A 130 6.59 11.11 12.89
C HIS A 130 6.00 9.71 12.78
N ASP A 131 6.40 8.81 13.67
CA ASP A 131 5.93 7.42 13.64
C ASP A 131 4.42 7.32 13.89
N PRO A 132 3.67 6.54 13.09
CA PRO A 132 2.21 6.49 13.17
C PRO A 132 1.64 5.61 14.30
N GLY A 133 2.46 4.87 15.06
CA GLY A 133 1.99 3.83 16.01
C GLY A 133 2.35 4.05 17.49
N ALA A 134 3.52 4.59 17.78
CA ALA A 134 3.64 5.97 18.21
C ALA A 134 3.45 6.56 19.64
N THR A 135 3.52 5.89 20.80
CA THR A 135 3.63 6.66 22.07
C THR A 135 5.09 7.08 22.35
N CYS A 136 5.56 8.13 21.67
CA CYS A 136 6.87 8.75 21.90
C CYS A 136 6.84 9.77 23.02
N ASN A 137 8.02 10.35 23.27
CA ASN A 137 8.14 11.70 23.81
C ASN A 137 7.20 12.67 23.06
N PRO A 138 6.42 13.52 23.75
CA PRO A 138 5.52 14.48 23.10
C PRO A 138 6.21 15.46 22.12
N ASN A 139 7.53 15.66 22.28
CA ASN A 139 8.37 16.48 21.41
C ASN A 139 9.24 15.64 20.46
N GLY A 140 9.19 14.31 20.55
CA GLY A 140 9.94 13.39 19.71
C GLY A 140 9.13 12.91 18.51
N THR A 141 9.76 12.06 17.71
CA THR A 141 9.18 11.45 16.50
C THR A 141 9.22 9.93 16.52
N CYS A 142 9.78 9.32 17.58
CA CYS A 142 10.11 7.89 17.69
C CYS A 142 11.14 7.37 16.68
N TYR A 143 11.75 8.26 15.92
CA TYR A 143 12.96 7.96 15.15
C TYR A 143 14.17 8.44 15.94
N VAL A 144 15.24 7.66 15.88
CA VAL A 144 16.53 7.99 16.50
C VAL A 144 17.59 8.17 15.44
N VAL A 145 18.54 9.05 15.71
CA VAL A 145 19.69 9.34 14.86
C VAL A 145 20.98 9.25 15.66
N MET A 146 22.04 8.80 15.02
CA MET A 146 23.41 8.90 15.53
C MET A 146 24.43 8.90 14.41
N LYS A 147 25.63 9.37 14.72
CA LYS A 147 26.83 9.25 13.89
C LYS A 147 27.67 8.09 14.40
N THR A 148 28.04 7.17 13.52
CA THR A 148 29.00 6.11 13.85
C THR A 148 30.42 6.67 13.97
N ALA A 149 31.33 5.92 14.61
CA ALA A 149 32.74 6.29 14.70
C ALA A 149 33.41 6.48 13.32
N GLY A 150 32.93 5.78 12.29
CA GLY A 150 33.38 5.91 10.90
C GLY A 150 32.79 7.11 10.14
N GLY A 151 32.07 8.01 10.83
CA GLY A 151 31.50 9.21 10.24
C GLY A 151 30.16 9.03 9.51
N ARG A 152 29.65 7.80 9.44
CA ARG A 152 28.39 7.42 8.81
C ARG A 152 27.18 7.78 9.66
N VAL A 153 26.08 8.18 9.06
CA VAL A 153 24.84 8.52 9.77
C VAL A 153 23.93 7.29 9.80
N MET A 154 23.42 6.97 10.98
CA MET A 154 22.40 5.94 11.18
C MET A 154 21.10 6.59 11.62
N VAL A 155 19.99 6.19 11.00
CA VAL A 155 18.63 6.53 11.44
C VAL A 155 17.88 5.22 11.68
N ALA A 156 17.15 5.11 12.79
CA ALA A 156 16.40 3.92 13.13
C ALA A 156 15.01 4.25 13.71
N ALA A 157 14.06 3.34 13.53
CA ALA A 157 12.76 3.40 14.18
C ALA A 157 12.81 2.60 15.48
N VAL A 158 12.47 3.23 16.61
CA VAL A 158 12.55 2.59 17.95
C VAL A 158 11.43 1.56 18.15
N MET A 159 10.30 1.76 17.48
CA MET A 159 9.06 1.00 17.71
C MET A 159 8.64 0.17 16.50
N ALA A 160 9.61 -0.47 15.84
CA ALA A 160 9.31 -1.44 14.80
C ALA A 160 8.50 -2.62 15.37
N GLU A 161 7.42 -2.99 14.68
CA GLU A 161 6.48 -4.03 15.13
C GLU A 161 6.88 -5.41 14.60
N LEU A 162 6.30 -6.47 15.17
CA LEU A 162 6.53 -7.85 14.74
C LEU A 162 7.97 -8.35 14.98
N GLY A 163 8.70 -7.73 15.93
CA GLY A 163 10.03 -8.17 16.35
C GLY A 163 11.14 -7.89 15.33
N ILE A 164 10.91 -7.01 14.36
CA ILE A 164 11.93 -6.63 13.38
C ILE A 164 12.64 -5.35 13.82
N THR A 165 13.86 -5.13 13.34
CA THR A 165 14.57 -3.85 13.49
C THR A 165 14.57 -3.12 12.15
N ILE A 166 14.27 -1.82 12.19
CA ILE A 166 14.31 -0.94 11.03
C ILE A 166 15.36 0.14 11.28
N SER A 167 16.49 0.03 10.60
CA SER A 167 17.54 1.03 10.59
C SER A 167 18.17 1.14 9.20
N VAL A 168 18.68 2.32 8.90
CA VAL A 168 19.45 2.58 7.67
C VAL A 168 20.71 3.34 8.08
N THR A 169 21.84 2.96 7.48
CA THR A 169 23.12 3.63 7.66
C THR A 169 23.72 3.93 6.32
N ARG A 170 24.25 5.14 6.15
CA ARG A 170 24.99 5.55 4.96
C ARG A 170 26.25 6.29 5.36
#